data_AF-A0A952DEQ6-F1
#
_entry.id   AF-A0A952DEQ6-F1
#
_cell.length_a   1.000
_cell.length_b   1.000
_cell.length_c   1.000
_cell.angle_alpha   90.00
_cell.angle_beta   90.00
_cell.angle_gamma   90.00
#
_symmetry.space_group_name_H-M   'P 1'
#
loop_
_entity.id
_entity.type
_entity.pdbx_description
1 polymer ?
#
loop_
_entity_poly.entity_id
_entity_poly.type
_entity_poly.pdbx_seq_one_letter_code
_entity_poly.pdbx_strand_id
1 'polypeptide(L)'
;MYKRFSLSIVSLLLISFSLHAVEGMWLPILLKELNEKEMKAMGMRISADDLYAINQASLKDAVFIFGGGCTSEIISDQGLLLTNHHCGYSQIQAHSSLQNDYLKYGFWAKSLDEELPNKGLTATRIVRMENVTSQVLNGATRNDGSLDQQIIDNNIKRIIEQSVAGTHYDASVKPFYYGNEYYLFITETFKDIRLVGAPPSLIGKFGGDTDNW
;
A
#
# COMPACT_ATOMS: atom_id res chain seq x y z
N MET A 1 54.67 -1.56 -15.54
CA MET A 1 53.22 -1.64 -15.79
C MET A 1 52.49 -2.57 -14.81
N TYR A 2 52.92 -3.83 -14.62
CA TYR A 2 52.23 -4.81 -13.77
C TYR A 2 52.02 -4.42 -12.29
N LYS A 3 52.98 -3.73 -11.64
CA LYS A 3 52.85 -3.26 -10.25
C LYS A 3 51.77 -2.18 -10.05
N ARG A 4 51.56 -1.31 -11.04
CA ARG A 4 50.50 -0.28 -11.00
C ARG A 4 49.12 -0.90 -11.24
N PHE A 5 49.05 -1.92 -12.10
CA PHE A 5 47.82 -2.67 -12.37
C PHE A 5 47.36 -3.50 -11.16
N SER A 6 48.31 -4.10 -10.44
CA SER A 6 48.04 -4.87 -9.21
C SER A 6 47.57 -3.99 -8.05
N LEU A 7 48.11 -2.76 -7.90
CA LEU A 7 47.62 -1.80 -6.90
C LEU A 7 46.17 -1.33 -7.20
N SER A 8 45.83 -1.12 -8.47
CA SER A 8 44.48 -0.71 -8.87
C SER A 8 43.43 -1.80 -8.57
N ILE A 9 43.77 -3.08 -8.74
CA ILE A 9 42.87 -4.22 -8.44
C ILE A 9 42.63 -4.36 -6.93
N VAL A 10 43.68 -4.19 -6.11
CA VAL A 10 43.55 -4.22 -4.64
C VAL A 10 42.73 -3.03 -4.14
N SER A 11 42.89 -1.85 -4.74
CA SER A 11 42.07 -0.68 -4.42
C SER A 11 40.59 -0.86 -4.79
N LEU A 12 40.27 -1.54 -5.89
CA LEU A 12 38.89 -1.83 -6.30
C LEU A 12 38.22 -2.88 -5.37
N LEU A 13 38.99 -3.88 -4.92
CA LEU A 13 38.53 -4.88 -3.95
C LEU A 13 38.28 -4.31 -2.55
N LEU A 14 39.04 -3.27 -2.14
CA LEU A 14 38.84 -2.59 -0.86
C LEU A 14 37.64 -1.62 -0.86
N ILE A 15 37.23 -1.10 -2.03
CA ILE A 15 36.03 -0.26 -2.19
C ILE A 15 34.74 -1.11 -2.24
N SER A 16 34.86 -2.43 -2.37
CA SER A 16 33.71 -3.35 -2.46
C SER A 16 33.00 -3.60 -1.13
N PHE A 17 33.40 -2.93 -0.05
CA PHE A 17 32.79 -3.12 1.27
C PHE A 17 31.75 -2.05 1.59
N SER A 18 30.51 -2.55 1.75
CA SER A 18 29.42 -1.98 2.57
C SER A 18 28.47 -0.97 1.93
N LEU A 19 27.98 -1.25 0.71
CA LEU A 19 26.66 -0.73 0.33
C LEU A 19 25.58 -1.59 1.03
N HIS A 20 25.08 -1.12 2.16
CA HIS A 20 23.92 -1.72 2.83
C HIS A 20 22.72 -0.77 2.68
N ALA A 21 21.68 -1.22 1.99
CA ALA A 21 20.40 -0.54 2.05
C ALA A 21 19.71 -0.96 3.35
N VAL A 22 19.58 -0.01 4.29
CA VAL A 22 18.87 -0.22 5.58
C VAL A 22 17.38 0.11 5.44
N GLU A 23 17.04 1.05 4.55
CA GLU A 23 15.67 1.47 4.30
C GLU A 23 15.05 0.73 3.11
N GLY A 24 13.71 0.69 3.07
CA GLY A 24 12.97 0.07 1.96
C GLY A 24 11.46 0.00 2.23
N MET A 25 10.69 -0.21 1.16
CA MET A 25 9.28 -0.57 1.22
C MET A 25 9.15 -2.06 0.90
N TRP A 26 8.78 -2.85 1.90
CA TRP A 26 8.83 -4.30 1.85
C TRP A 26 7.45 -4.89 1.55
N LEU A 27 7.40 -5.93 0.73
CA LEU A 27 6.16 -6.69 0.51
C LEU A 27 5.80 -7.45 1.80
N PRO A 28 4.61 -7.23 2.39
CA PRO A 28 4.25 -7.86 3.66
C PRO A 28 4.32 -9.39 3.66
N ILE A 29 4.07 -10.02 2.50
CA ILE A 29 4.12 -11.48 2.33
C ILE A 29 5.53 -12.06 2.46
N LEU A 30 6.57 -11.24 2.31
CA LEU A 30 7.97 -11.65 2.37
C LEU A 30 8.64 -11.27 3.69
N LEU A 31 7.93 -10.60 4.62
CA LEU A 31 8.52 -10.09 5.86
C LEU A 31 9.18 -11.19 6.70
N LYS A 32 8.55 -12.37 6.75
CA LYS A 32 9.08 -13.53 7.49
C LYS A 32 10.44 -13.98 6.97
N GLU A 33 10.62 -13.98 5.66
CA GLU A 33 11.84 -14.45 5.00
C GLU A 33 12.94 -13.38 5.00
N LEU A 34 12.56 -12.11 4.82
CA LEU A 34 13.52 -11.04 4.52
C LEU A 34 13.80 -10.11 5.69
N ASN A 35 12.82 -9.81 6.56
CA ASN A 35 12.89 -8.65 7.45
C ASN A 35 12.66 -8.97 8.94
N GLU A 36 11.97 -10.06 9.27
CA GLU A 36 11.54 -10.33 10.65
C GLU A 36 12.70 -10.37 11.63
N LYS A 37 13.82 -11.01 11.26
CA LYS A 37 15.03 -11.08 12.09
C LYS A 37 15.56 -9.69 12.45
N GLU A 38 15.62 -8.79 11.48
CA GLU A 38 16.08 -7.41 11.67
C GLU A 38 15.09 -6.60 12.50
N MET A 39 13.80 -6.68 12.16
CA MET A 39 12.73 -6.03 12.93
C MET A 39 12.72 -6.44 14.40
N LYS A 40 12.94 -7.74 14.69
CA LYS A 40 13.09 -8.26 16.05
C LYS A 40 14.34 -7.73 16.74
N ALA A 41 15.47 -7.65 16.02
CA ALA A 41 16.71 -7.07 16.55
C ALA A 41 16.56 -5.57 16.88
N MET A 42 15.69 -4.86 16.16
CA MET A 42 15.30 -3.46 16.45
C MET A 42 14.24 -3.32 17.56
N GLY A 43 13.76 -4.43 18.13
CA GLY A 43 12.86 -4.43 19.30
C GLY A 43 11.40 -4.72 19.01
N MET A 44 11.02 -5.03 17.76
CA MET A 44 9.66 -5.51 17.47
C MET A 44 9.36 -6.79 18.27
N ARG A 45 8.18 -6.88 18.88
CA ARG A 45 7.79 -8.05 19.70
C ARG A 45 6.83 -9.01 19.01
N ILE A 46 5.92 -8.50 18.18
CA ILE A 46 5.02 -9.33 17.35
C ILE A 46 5.79 -10.05 16.24
N SER A 47 5.22 -11.09 15.65
CA SER A 47 5.79 -11.87 14.56
C SER A 47 5.44 -11.30 13.18
N ALA A 48 6.07 -11.81 12.12
CA ALA A 48 5.68 -11.50 10.75
C ALA A 48 4.24 -11.95 10.43
N ASP A 49 3.79 -13.07 11.00
CA ASP A 49 2.42 -13.58 10.81
C ASP A 49 1.37 -12.67 11.48
N ASP A 50 1.74 -11.92 12.53
CA ASP A 50 0.88 -10.88 13.13
C ASP A 50 0.73 -9.65 12.21
N LEU A 51 1.71 -9.40 11.34
CA LEU A 51 1.67 -8.32 10.34
C LEU A 51 0.85 -8.75 9.11
N TYR A 52 1.22 -9.89 8.52
CA TYR A 52 0.56 -10.44 7.34
C TYR A 52 0.38 -11.95 7.47
N ALA A 53 -0.87 -12.39 7.42
CA ALA A 53 -1.21 -13.79 7.23
C ALA A 53 -2.37 -13.95 6.24
N ILE A 54 -2.40 -15.08 5.52
CA ILE A 54 -3.47 -15.38 4.55
C ILE A 54 -4.68 -16.04 5.25
N ASN A 55 -4.41 -16.95 6.19
CA ASN A 55 -5.43 -17.85 6.74
C ASN A 55 -5.96 -17.43 8.12
N GLN A 56 -5.46 -16.33 8.68
CA GLN A 56 -5.86 -15.80 9.98
C GLN A 56 -5.82 -14.27 9.93
N ALA A 57 -6.51 -13.64 10.89
CA ALA A 57 -6.48 -12.20 11.03
C ALA A 57 -5.06 -11.70 11.32
N SER A 58 -4.67 -10.59 10.69
CA SER A 58 -3.39 -9.92 10.92
C SER A 58 -3.54 -8.41 10.77
N LEU A 59 -2.50 -7.63 11.06
CA LEU A 59 -2.56 -6.16 10.96
C LEU A 59 -2.89 -5.65 9.55
N LYS A 60 -2.63 -6.42 8.48
CA LYS A 60 -3.07 -6.09 7.12
C LYS A 60 -4.57 -5.80 7.04
N ASP A 61 -5.39 -6.50 7.85
CA ASP A 61 -6.85 -6.41 7.79
C ASP A 61 -7.36 -5.08 8.36
N ALA A 62 -6.50 -4.38 9.10
CA ALA A 62 -6.76 -3.09 9.70
C ALA A 62 -6.28 -1.91 8.85
N VAL A 63 -5.56 -2.14 7.75
CA VAL A 63 -4.95 -1.08 6.93
C VAL A 63 -5.64 -1.01 5.55
N PHE A 64 -6.06 0.18 5.17
CA PHE A 64 -6.87 0.45 4.00
C PHE A 64 -6.22 1.51 3.10
N ILE A 65 -6.35 1.33 1.80
CA ILE A 65 -6.14 2.37 0.79
C ILE A 65 -7.37 3.29 0.85
N PHE A 66 -7.16 4.56 1.15
CA PHE A 66 -8.21 5.57 1.31
C PHE A 66 -8.26 6.48 0.08
N GLY A 67 -9.39 6.45 -0.65
CA GLY A 67 -9.61 7.28 -1.83
C GLY A 67 -8.62 7.05 -2.99
N GLY A 68 -7.85 5.96 -2.98
CA GLY A 68 -6.88 5.59 -4.00
C GLY A 68 -5.52 6.33 -3.93
N GLY A 69 -5.32 7.22 -2.96
CA GLY A 69 -4.09 8.02 -2.84
C GLY A 69 -3.55 8.21 -1.43
N CYS A 70 -4.29 7.77 -0.41
CA CYS A 70 -3.89 7.82 0.99
C CYS A 70 -3.99 6.44 1.65
N THR A 71 -3.55 6.37 2.91
CA THR A 71 -3.76 5.23 3.80
C THR A 71 -4.70 5.63 4.94
N SER A 72 -5.48 4.67 5.42
CA SER A 72 -6.25 4.79 6.65
C SER A 72 -6.17 3.48 7.45
N GLU A 73 -6.45 3.56 8.74
CA GLU A 73 -6.46 2.41 9.63
C GLU A 73 -7.77 2.31 10.41
N ILE A 74 -8.28 1.09 10.59
CA ILE A 74 -9.45 0.85 11.44
C ILE A 74 -9.02 0.83 12.90
N ILE A 75 -9.78 1.54 13.74
CA ILE A 75 -9.48 1.69 15.18
C ILE A 75 -10.65 1.30 16.09
N SER A 76 -11.74 0.76 15.51
CA SER A 76 -12.87 0.21 16.27
C SER A 76 -13.46 -1.05 15.60
N ASP A 77 -14.19 -1.83 16.37
CA ASP A 77 -14.98 -2.97 15.90
C ASP A 77 -16.21 -2.57 15.08
N GLN A 78 -16.52 -1.27 15.01
CA GLN A 78 -17.63 -0.71 14.24
C GLN A 78 -17.19 -0.01 12.95
N GLY A 79 -15.93 -0.14 12.52
CA GLY A 79 -15.49 0.41 11.23
C GLY A 79 -14.98 1.84 11.26
N LEU A 80 -14.62 2.40 12.44
CA LEU A 80 -14.07 3.74 12.51
C LEU A 80 -12.67 3.76 11.87
N LEU A 81 -12.53 4.51 10.77
CA LEU A 81 -11.27 4.73 10.07
C LEU A 81 -10.61 6.04 10.50
N LEU A 82 -9.31 5.98 10.78
CA LEU A 82 -8.45 7.15 10.98
C LEU A 82 -7.60 7.39 9.73
N THR A 83 -7.46 8.64 9.33
CA THR A 83 -6.55 9.09 8.26
C THR A 83 -6.12 10.52 8.52
N ASN A 84 -5.22 11.06 7.70
CA ASN A 84 -4.78 12.44 7.85
C ASN A 84 -5.86 13.45 7.42
N HIS A 85 -5.84 14.64 8.03
CA HIS A 85 -6.76 15.73 7.67
C HIS A 85 -6.67 16.10 6.18
N HIS A 86 -5.46 16.13 5.59
CA HIS A 86 -5.29 16.44 4.17
C HIS A 86 -5.86 15.35 3.24
N CYS A 87 -5.91 14.09 3.68
CA CYS A 87 -6.52 12.99 2.93
C CYS A 87 -8.05 13.11 2.89
N GLY A 88 -8.67 13.55 3.98
CA GLY A 88 -10.11 13.84 4.04
C GLY A 88 -10.50 15.23 3.55
N TYR A 89 -9.54 16.08 3.18
CA TYR A 89 -9.76 17.51 2.93
C TYR A 89 -10.80 17.77 1.84
N SER A 90 -10.76 16.99 0.75
CA SER A 90 -11.70 17.14 -0.36
C SER A 90 -13.15 16.85 0.07
N GLN A 91 -13.36 15.89 0.99
CA GLN A 91 -14.67 15.56 1.55
C GLN A 91 -15.13 16.62 2.55
N ILE A 92 -14.25 17.09 3.44
CA ILE A 92 -14.54 18.19 4.37
C ILE A 92 -14.96 19.44 3.59
N GLN A 93 -14.23 19.78 2.53
CA GLN A 93 -14.55 20.90 1.65
C GLN A 93 -15.88 20.69 0.93
N ALA A 94 -16.14 19.50 0.37
CA ALA A 94 -17.37 19.20 -0.35
C ALA A 94 -18.63 19.34 0.51
N HIS A 95 -18.54 19.08 1.81
CA HIS A 95 -19.62 19.28 2.77
C HIS A 95 -19.67 20.69 3.38
N SER A 96 -18.63 21.50 3.17
CA SER A 96 -18.57 22.86 3.71
C SER A 96 -19.40 23.84 2.88
N SER A 97 -19.97 24.83 3.56
CA SER A 97 -20.75 25.93 2.99
C SER A 97 -20.52 27.21 3.78
N LEU A 98 -21.10 28.34 3.35
CA LEU A 98 -21.04 29.59 4.14
C LEU A 98 -21.74 29.46 5.50
N GLN A 99 -22.79 28.64 5.59
CA GLN A 99 -23.54 28.41 6.81
C GLN A 99 -22.84 27.38 7.71
N ASN A 100 -22.32 26.31 7.12
CA ASN A 100 -21.63 25.22 7.81
C ASN A 100 -20.18 25.12 7.29
N ASP A 101 -19.29 25.94 7.83
CA ASP A 101 -17.88 25.99 7.43
C ASP A 101 -17.05 24.97 8.22
N TYR A 102 -17.06 23.72 7.78
CA TYR A 102 -16.33 22.63 8.43
C TYR A 102 -14.81 22.76 8.28
N LEU A 103 -14.33 23.44 7.23
CA LEU A 103 -12.91 23.75 7.10
C LEU A 103 -12.45 24.68 8.22
N LYS A 104 -13.24 25.70 8.56
CA LYS A 104 -12.90 26.67 9.60
C LYS A 104 -13.16 26.16 11.02
N TYR A 105 -14.29 25.50 11.26
CA TYR A 105 -14.73 25.13 12.61
C TYR A 105 -14.60 23.64 12.94
N GLY A 106 -14.22 22.81 11.96
CA GLY A 106 -14.22 21.36 12.10
C GLY A 106 -15.63 20.78 12.00
N PHE A 107 -15.70 19.45 12.09
CA PHE A 107 -16.94 18.68 12.08
C PHE A 107 -16.80 17.52 13.05
N TRP A 108 -17.86 17.20 13.79
CA TRP A 108 -17.92 16.06 14.71
C TRP A 108 -19.35 15.55 14.78
N ALA A 109 -19.62 14.42 14.14
CA ALA A 109 -20.89 13.72 14.25
C ALA A 109 -21.07 13.23 15.70
N LYS A 110 -22.22 13.51 16.31
CA LYS A 110 -22.54 13.06 17.68
C LYS A 110 -23.23 11.70 17.71
N SER A 111 -23.66 11.20 16.57
CA SER A 111 -24.32 9.92 16.38
C SER A 111 -24.11 9.40 14.96
N LEU A 112 -24.41 8.11 14.73
CA LEU A 112 -24.21 7.45 13.43
C LEU A 112 -25.07 8.06 12.29
N ASP A 113 -26.23 8.63 12.63
CA ASP A 113 -27.11 9.30 11.67
C ASP A 113 -26.63 10.70 11.29
N GLU A 114 -25.73 11.30 12.08
CA GLU A 114 -25.08 12.57 11.76
C GLU A 114 -23.86 12.41 10.86
N GLU A 115 -23.35 11.18 10.64
CA GLU A 115 -22.20 10.93 9.76
C GLU A 115 -22.51 11.29 8.29
N LEU A 116 -21.63 12.06 7.66
CA LEU A 116 -21.90 12.61 6.33
C LEU A 116 -21.44 11.66 5.22
N PRO A 117 -22.33 11.18 4.34
CA PRO A 117 -21.97 10.25 3.26
C PRO A 117 -21.11 10.94 2.19
N ASN A 118 -20.06 10.27 1.73
CA ASN A 118 -19.15 10.79 0.70
C ASN A 118 -19.33 10.03 -0.62
N LYS A 119 -19.96 10.67 -1.61
CA LYS A 119 -20.11 10.08 -2.94
C LYS A 119 -18.75 9.89 -3.60
N GLY A 120 -18.46 8.66 -4.02
CA GLY A 120 -17.24 8.32 -4.77
C GLY A 120 -16.00 8.09 -3.90
N LEU A 121 -16.06 8.31 -2.58
CA LEU A 121 -14.99 7.92 -1.68
C LEU A 121 -15.04 6.41 -1.44
N THR A 122 -13.89 5.76 -1.51
CA THR A 122 -13.74 4.33 -1.22
C THR A 122 -12.66 4.08 -0.19
N ALA A 123 -12.78 2.95 0.52
CA ALA A 123 -11.71 2.37 1.32
C ALA A 123 -11.49 0.92 0.86
N THR A 124 -10.25 0.57 0.50
CA THR A 124 -9.94 -0.74 -0.07
C THR A 124 -8.91 -1.45 0.79
N ARG A 125 -9.20 -2.66 1.27
CA ARG A 125 -8.25 -3.49 2.03
C ARG A 125 -7.68 -4.63 1.20
N ILE A 126 -6.47 -5.08 1.56
CA ILE A 126 -5.84 -6.25 0.97
C ILE A 126 -6.36 -7.53 1.65
N VAL A 127 -7.03 -8.39 0.89
CA VAL A 127 -7.50 -9.70 1.34
C VAL A 127 -6.36 -10.70 1.33
N ARG A 128 -5.62 -10.79 0.22
CA ARG A 128 -4.41 -11.61 0.10
C ARG A 128 -3.56 -11.15 -1.06
N MET A 129 -2.29 -11.54 -1.04
CA MET A 129 -1.33 -11.40 -2.12
C MET A 129 -0.75 -12.77 -2.46
N GLU A 130 -0.33 -12.94 -3.72
CA GLU A 130 0.25 -14.18 -4.23
C GLU A 130 1.30 -13.88 -5.30
N ASN A 131 2.44 -14.57 -5.28
CA ASN A 131 3.40 -14.53 -6.39
C ASN A 131 2.86 -15.36 -7.55
N VAL A 132 2.56 -14.72 -8.68
CA VAL A 132 2.02 -15.34 -9.89
C VAL A 132 3.00 -15.26 -11.06
N THR A 133 4.27 -14.97 -10.80
CA THR A 133 5.31 -14.75 -11.82
C THR A 133 5.36 -15.89 -12.84
N SER A 134 5.43 -17.15 -12.39
CA SER A 134 5.49 -18.31 -13.29
C SER A 134 4.21 -18.48 -14.12
N GLN A 135 3.05 -18.08 -13.60
CA GLN A 135 1.78 -18.14 -14.34
C GLN A 135 1.69 -17.03 -15.39
N VAL A 136 2.19 -15.83 -15.06
CA VAL A 136 2.21 -14.68 -15.96
C VAL A 136 3.20 -14.90 -17.12
N LEU A 137 4.41 -15.39 -16.83
CA LEU A 137 5.46 -15.60 -17.82
C LEU A 137 5.33 -16.92 -18.61
N ASN A 138 4.31 -17.73 -18.31
CA ASN A 138 4.10 -19.01 -18.98
C ASN A 138 3.91 -18.82 -20.50
N GLY A 139 4.81 -19.40 -21.29
CA GLY A 139 4.77 -19.32 -22.75
C GLY A 139 5.07 -17.94 -23.33
N ALA A 140 5.47 -16.97 -22.50
CA ALA A 140 5.74 -15.59 -22.93
C ALA A 140 7.14 -15.39 -23.53
N THR A 141 7.97 -16.42 -23.64
CA THR A 141 9.33 -16.29 -24.20
C THR A 141 9.29 -16.44 -25.72
N ARG A 142 9.84 -15.45 -26.42
CA ARG A 142 10.00 -15.46 -27.89
C ARG A 142 11.32 -16.12 -28.29
N ASN A 143 11.45 -16.49 -29.56
CA ASN A 143 12.65 -17.15 -30.09
C ASN A 143 13.92 -16.30 -29.97
N ASP A 144 13.78 -14.97 -29.89
CA ASP A 144 14.88 -14.01 -29.70
C ASP A 144 15.20 -13.74 -28.21
N GLY A 145 14.55 -14.43 -27.29
CA GLY A 145 14.72 -14.27 -25.84
C GLY A 145 13.95 -13.09 -25.24
N SER A 146 13.24 -12.29 -26.05
CA SER A 146 12.37 -11.23 -25.56
C SER A 146 11.05 -11.78 -25.00
N LEU A 147 10.39 -10.99 -24.16
CA LEU A 147 9.07 -11.33 -23.63
C LEU A 147 7.96 -10.86 -24.57
N ASP A 148 6.99 -11.73 -24.80
CA ASP A 148 5.77 -11.44 -25.54
C ASP A 148 4.73 -10.79 -24.62
N GLN A 149 4.59 -9.47 -24.75
CA GLN A 149 3.67 -8.69 -23.91
C GLN A 149 2.21 -9.11 -24.13
N GLN A 150 1.82 -9.57 -25.33
CA GLN A 150 0.44 -9.97 -25.59
C GLN A 150 0.10 -11.26 -24.83
N ILE A 151 1.04 -12.21 -24.75
CA ILE A 151 0.86 -13.43 -23.95
C ILE A 151 0.79 -13.07 -22.45
N ILE A 152 1.67 -12.17 -21.97
CA ILE A 152 1.66 -11.69 -20.59
C ILE A 152 0.31 -11.06 -20.24
N ASP A 153 -0.20 -10.15 -21.06
CA ASP A 153 -1.48 -9.46 -20.83
C ASP A 153 -2.65 -10.43 -20.81
N ASN A 154 -2.66 -11.42 -21.72
CA ASN A 154 -3.66 -12.49 -21.74
C ASN A 154 -3.60 -13.38 -20.48
N ASN A 155 -2.39 -13.74 -20.03
CA ASN A 155 -2.19 -14.51 -18.81
C ASN A 155 -2.67 -13.73 -17.58
N ILE A 156 -2.30 -12.45 -17.46
CA ILE A 156 -2.75 -11.56 -16.39
C ILE A 156 -4.28 -11.49 -16.36
N LYS A 157 -4.92 -11.26 -17.50
CA LYS A 157 -6.38 -11.19 -17.59
C LYS A 157 -7.03 -12.48 -17.10
N ARG A 158 -6.54 -13.63 -17.55
CA ARG A 158 -7.04 -14.94 -17.12
C ARG A 158 -6.85 -15.16 -15.61
N ILE A 159 -5.68 -14.82 -15.06
CA ILE A 159 -5.39 -14.95 -13.62
C ILE A 159 -6.37 -14.10 -12.79
N ILE A 160 -6.60 -12.85 -13.21
CA ILE A 160 -7.54 -11.94 -12.54
C ILE A 160 -8.95 -12.54 -12.57
N GLU A 161 -9.47 -12.90 -13.75
CA GLU A 161 -10.83 -13.44 -13.91
C GLU A 161 -11.05 -14.70 -13.06
N GLN A 162 -10.08 -15.61 -13.05
CA GLN A 162 -10.15 -16.86 -12.27
C GLN A 162 -10.09 -16.62 -10.76
N SER A 163 -9.32 -15.63 -10.31
CA SER A 163 -9.06 -15.43 -8.88
C SER A 163 -10.22 -14.81 -8.10
N VAL A 164 -11.17 -14.18 -8.79
CA VAL A 164 -12.35 -13.53 -8.18
C VAL A 164 -13.68 -14.09 -8.69
N ALA A 165 -13.65 -15.12 -9.56
CA ALA A 165 -14.85 -15.74 -10.10
C ALA A 165 -15.80 -16.18 -8.97
N GLY A 166 -17.03 -15.67 -9.00
CA GLY A 166 -18.06 -16.00 -8.01
C GLY A 166 -17.88 -15.30 -6.64
N THR A 167 -17.01 -14.31 -6.53
CA THR A 167 -16.79 -13.52 -5.30
C THR A 167 -17.14 -12.05 -5.52
N HIS A 168 -17.24 -11.27 -4.43
CA HIS A 168 -17.40 -9.81 -4.48
C HIS A 168 -16.06 -9.05 -4.47
N TYR A 169 -14.94 -9.78 -4.45
CA TYR A 169 -13.60 -9.19 -4.39
C TYR A 169 -13.16 -8.66 -5.75
N ASP A 170 -12.24 -7.71 -5.70
CA ASP A 170 -11.50 -7.21 -6.85
C ASP A 170 -10.12 -7.89 -6.92
N ALA A 171 -9.53 -7.93 -8.11
CA ALA A 171 -8.18 -8.46 -8.31
C ALA A 171 -7.35 -7.58 -9.24
N SER A 172 -6.05 -7.49 -8.95
CA SER A 172 -5.08 -6.88 -9.86
C SER A 172 -3.76 -7.62 -9.82
N VAL A 173 -3.07 -7.70 -10.96
CA VAL A 173 -1.68 -8.19 -11.02
C VAL A 173 -0.78 -6.99 -11.29
N LYS A 174 0.29 -6.86 -10.51
CA LYS A 174 1.27 -5.78 -10.65
C LYS A 174 2.67 -6.33 -10.89
N PRO A 175 3.44 -5.74 -11.83
CA PRO A 175 4.85 -6.07 -12.01
C PRO A 175 5.67 -5.44 -10.89
N PHE A 176 6.65 -6.21 -10.39
CA PHE A 176 7.68 -5.79 -9.44
C PHE A 176 9.05 -6.02 -10.08
N TYR A 177 10.06 -5.34 -9.54
CA TYR A 177 11.45 -5.45 -10.02
C TYR A 177 11.58 -5.33 -11.54
N TYR A 178 10.99 -4.27 -12.12
CA TYR A 178 10.98 -4.01 -13.57
C TYR A 178 10.36 -5.13 -14.42
N GLY A 179 9.42 -5.89 -13.87
CA GLY A 179 8.74 -7.00 -14.56
C GLY A 179 9.43 -8.35 -14.40
N ASN A 180 10.43 -8.46 -13.51
CA ASN A 180 11.03 -9.75 -13.18
C ASN A 180 10.11 -10.60 -12.29
N GLU A 181 9.21 -9.95 -11.53
CA GLU A 181 8.22 -10.64 -10.69
C GLU A 181 6.84 -10.03 -10.88
N TYR A 182 5.80 -10.83 -10.66
CA TYR A 182 4.41 -10.42 -10.73
C TYR A 182 3.65 -10.91 -9.50
N TYR A 183 2.94 -9.99 -8.86
CA TYR A 183 2.13 -10.29 -7.69
C TYR A 183 0.66 -10.00 -7.96
N LEU A 184 -0.18 -10.96 -7.63
CA LEU A 184 -1.64 -10.83 -7.59
C LEU A 184 -2.03 -10.23 -6.23
N PHE A 185 -2.93 -9.25 -6.26
CA PHE A 185 -3.55 -8.63 -5.10
C PHE A 185 -5.06 -8.87 -5.19
N ILE A 186 -5.61 -9.57 -4.20
CA ILE A 186 -7.06 -9.65 -3.99
C ILE A 186 -7.44 -8.59 -2.98
N THR A 187 -8.45 -7.80 -3.31
CA THR A 187 -8.86 -6.65 -2.52
C THR A 187 -10.37 -6.61 -2.30
N GLU A 188 -10.78 -5.95 -1.23
CA GLU A 188 -12.19 -5.68 -0.95
C GLU A 188 -12.40 -4.18 -0.86
N THR A 189 -13.32 -3.66 -1.67
CA THR A 189 -13.57 -2.22 -1.80
C THR A 189 -14.90 -1.83 -1.17
N PHE A 190 -14.84 -1.02 -0.10
CA PHE A 190 -15.99 -0.41 0.54
C PHE A 190 -16.31 0.92 -0.16
N LYS A 191 -17.60 1.13 -0.46
CA LYS A 191 -18.08 2.25 -1.29
C LYS A 191 -18.99 3.24 -0.56
N ASP A 192 -19.39 2.94 0.68
CA ASP A 192 -20.09 3.87 1.58
C ASP A 192 -19.13 4.23 2.72
N ILE A 193 -18.40 5.32 2.54
CA ILE A 193 -17.47 5.86 3.53
C ILE A 193 -17.99 7.22 3.97
N ARG A 194 -18.15 7.40 5.29
CA ARG A 194 -18.76 8.60 5.87
C ARG A 194 -17.75 9.42 6.65
N LEU A 195 -17.93 10.73 6.64
CA LEU A 195 -17.14 11.64 7.45
C LEU A 195 -17.73 11.64 8.87
N VAL A 196 -16.92 11.23 9.83
CA VAL A 196 -17.28 11.19 11.27
C VAL A 196 -16.78 12.43 11.99
N GLY A 197 -15.51 12.79 11.77
CA GLY A 197 -14.91 13.93 12.45
C GLY A 197 -13.70 14.48 11.73
N ALA A 198 -13.51 15.80 11.84
CA ALA A 198 -12.34 16.51 11.36
C ALA A 198 -12.05 17.70 12.28
N PRO A 199 -10.80 17.92 12.70
CA PRO A 199 -10.44 19.13 13.43
C PRO A 199 -10.57 20.38 12.53
N PRO A 200 -10.69 21.59 13.11
CA PRO A 200 -10.50 22.84 12.37
C PRO A 200 -9.21 22.84 11.57
N SER A 201 -9.19 23.50 10.39
CA SER A 201 -7.99 23.63 9.56
C SER A 201 -6.79 24.24 10.30
N LEU A 202 -7.04 25.13 11.26
CA LEU A 202 -5.97 25.70 12.10
C LEU A 202 -5.21 24.65 12.92
N ILE A 203 -5.84 23.50 13.18
CA ILE A 203 -5.19 22.35 13.83
C ILE A 203 -4.75 21.34 12.75
N GLY A 204 -5.65 20.98 11.82
CA GLY A 204 -5.40 19.94 10.82
C GLY A 204 -4.34 20.27 9.77
N LYS A 205 -3.99 21.54 9.59
CA LYS A 205 -2.91 22.04 8.73
C LYS A 205 -2.23 23.27 9.36
N PHE A 206 -1.92 23.19 10.64
CA PHE A 206 -1.20 24.26 11.36
C PHE A 206 0.09 24.66 10.61
N GLY A 207 0.37 25.96 10.53
CA GLY A 207 1.50 26.50 9.75
C GLY A 207 1.30 26.56 8.23
N GLY A 208 0.39 25.76 7.69
CA GLY A 208 0.06 25.75 6.26
C GLY A 208 1.31 25.55 5.39
N ASP A 209 1.41 26.32 4.32
CA ASP A 209 2.51 26.20 3.35
C ASP A 209 3.88 26.58 3.95
N THR A 210 3.92 27.42 5.00
CA THR A 210 5.19 27.82 5.63
C THR A 210 5.87 26.68 6.37
N ASP A 211 5.08 25.78 6.95
CA ASP A 211 5.58 24.64 7.72
C ASP A 211 5.56 23.34 6.89
N ASN A 212 5.12 23.40 5.64
CA ASN A 212 5.05 22.26 4.74
C ASN A 212 6.35 22.09 3.93
N TRP A 213 7.29 21.32 4.49
CA TRP A 213 8.57 20.92 3.89
C TRP A 213 9.32 22.06 3.18
#